data_AF-A0A9P9MRX7-F1
#
_entry.id   AF-A0A9P9MRX7-F1
#
_cell.length_a   1.000
_cell.length_b   1.000
_cell.length_c   1.000
_cell.angle_alpha   90.00
_cell.angle_beta   90.00
_cell.angle_gamma   90.00
#
_symmetry.space_group_name_H-M   'P 1'
#
loop_
_entity.id
_entity.type
_entity.pdbx_description
1 polymer ?
#
loop_
_entity_poly.entity_id
_entity_poly.type
_entity_poly.pdbx_seq_one_letter_code
_entity_poly.pdbx_strand_id
1 'polypeptide(L)'
;MTKNRYRACVAEAVSFLALTAMANAHMSLWYPGPLGGVKEANAFSTRPDPQLNFPLGCCDKDGGPTLLDPGLCRGHLDLFDREDPQVVWTAGQEAYFQLSDYKYSSNAQGSTHDGGSCQVGFSVDRGLTWKAAASFFGNCPRRGGDGSPEFQTFDFGVPLGVPEGNTLFVWVWLNREHESYVNCAKVRIGSGQNNKKSTLRPLKASQTPVTLHSSEVSQTPLQPRKNVGTNEQSLQRSLSDVCRWDSAPIMETSYFTVDAKCMPGAKLSNLRSDDFEYGWDVSCGVMHGDNAYAIRTIECDAAYRADSVMQV
;
A
#
# COMPACT_ATOMS: atom_id res chain seq x y z
N MET A 1 51.00 43.68 -43.07
CA MET A 1 51.28 43.11 -41.74
C MET A 1 49.95 42.91 -41.02
N THR A 2 49.65 41.64 -40.66
CA THR A 2 48.80 41.17 -39.54
C THR A 2 47.35 41.70 -39.42
N LYS A 3 46.34 40.92 -39.86
CA LYS A 3 45.60 39.82 -39.18
C LYS A 3 44.45 40.28 -38.28
N ASN A 4 43.22 39.90 -38.69
CA ASN A 4 42.05 39.42 -37.91
C ASN A 4 41.94 39.82 -36.44
N ARG A 5 40.75 40.28 -35.99
CA ARG A 5 39.88 39.55 -35.03
C ARG A 5 38.42 40.04 -35.10
N TYR A 6 37.57 39.21 -35.68
CA TYR A 6 36.14 39.17 -35.35
C TYR A 6 36.02 38.82 -33.87
N ARG A 7 35.46 39.71 -33.05
CA ARG A 7 34.98 39.36 -31.71
C ARG A 7 33.53 38.91 -31.86
N ALA A 8 33.34 37.61 -32.03
CA ALA A 8 32.09 36.97 -31.70
C ALA A 8 31.87 37.14 -30.19
N CYS A 9 30.78 37.81 -29.80
CA CYS A 9 30.25 37.66 -28.46
C CYS A 9 29.80 36.21 -28.34
N VAL A 10 30.60 35.43 -27.63
CA VAL A 10 30.24 34.09 -27.17
C VAL A 10 29.03 34.27 -26.26
N ALA A 11 27.86 33.86 -26.73
CA ALA A 11 26.74 33.60 -25.86
C ALA A 11 27.16 32.45 -24.93
N GLU A 12 27.36 32.75 -23.65
CA GLU A 12 27.51 31.71 -22.64
C GLU A 12 26.18 30.94 -22.56
N ALA A 13 26.11 29.81 -23.24
CA ALA A 13 25.11 28.81 -22.97
C ALA A 13 25.46 28.17 -21.63
N VAL A 14 24.89 28.70 -20.55
CA VAL A 14 24.84 28.02 -19.25
C VAL A 14 23.95 26.78 -19.44
N SER A 15 24.59 25.66 -19.79
CA SER A 15 23.93 24.37 -19.87
C SER A 15 23.60 23.92 -18.45
N PHE A 16 22.37 24.19 -17.99
CA PHE A 16 21.82 23.55 -16.80
C PHE A 16 21.74 22.05 -17.08
N LEU A 17 22.75 21.29 -16.62
CA LEU A 17 22.60 19.85 -16.44
C LEU A 17 21.62 19.69 -15.28
N ALA A 18 20.33 19.62 -15.58
CA ALA A 18 19.36 19.10 -14.64
C ALA A 18 19.75 17.63 -14.40
N LEU A 19 20.48 17.34 -13.32
CA LEU A 19 20.49 16.00 -12.77
C LEU A 19 19.07 15.74 -12.28
N THR A 20 18.21 15.25 -13.16
CA THR A 20 17.03 14.51 -12.76
C THR A 20 17.54 13.27 -12.04
N ALA A 21 17.70 13.38 -10.72
CA ALA A 21 17.80 12.20 -9.88
C ALA A 21 16.52 11.43 -10.14
N MET A 22 16.62 10.31 -10.85
CA MET A 22 15.57 9.31 -10.85
C MET A 22 15.51 8.81 -9.41
N ALA A 23 14.63 9.42 -8.63
CA ALA A 23 14.37 8.98 -7.27
C ALA A 23 13.63 7.66 -7.39
N ASN A 24 14.38 6.56 -7.46
CA ASN A 24 13.83 5.24 -7.27
C ASN A 24 13.24 5.23 -5.85
N ALA A 25 11.93 5.17 -5.77
CA ALA A 25 11.23 5.16 -4.51
C ALA A 25 10.53 3.81 -4.36
N HIS A 26 10.62 3.28 -3.16
CA HIS A 26 10.37 1.87 -2.92
C HIS A 26 9.64 1.77 -1.60
N MET A 27 8.54 1.03 -1.61
CA MET A 27 7.78 0.73 -0.42
C MET A 27 7.58 -0.77 -0.35
N SER A 28 7.50 -1.29 0.87
CA SER A 28 7.04 -2.65 1.10
C SER A 28 5.89 -2.64 2.09
N LEU A 29 5.13 -3.73 2.12
CA LEU A 29 4.30 -4.06 3.26
C LEU A 29 5.19 -4.16 4.51
N TRP A 30 4.68 -3.69 5.64
CA TRP A 30 5.32 -3.78 6.96
C TRP A 30 4.48 -4.57 7.94
N TYR A 31 3.17 -4.32 7.94
CA TYR A 31 2.20 -5.06 8.73
C TYR A 31 0.98 -5.41 7.87
N PRO A 32 0.47 -6.66 7.93
CA PRO A 32 1.10 -7.82 8.56
C PRO A 32 2.47 -8.12 7.97
N GLY A 33 3.36 -8.73 8.76
CA GLY A 33 4.74 -8.99 8.34
C GLY A 33 4.81 -9.73 7.00
N PRO A 34 5.46 -9.16 5.95
CA PRO A 34 5.46 -9.79 4.64
C PRO A 34 6.32 -11.05 4.61
N LEU A 35 5.91 -12.01 3.78
CA LEU A 35 6.76 -13.13 3.36
C LEU A 35 7.99 -12.54 2.64
N GLY A 36 9.19 -13.03 2.97
CA GLY A 36 10.45 -12.43 2.50
C GLY A 36 10.82 -11.10 3.18
N GLY A 37 10.04 -10.65 4.19
CA GLY A 37 10.32 -9.48 5.02
C GLY A 37 11.60 -9.57 5.83
N VAL A 38 12.05 -8.43 6.37
CA VAL A 38 13.05 -8.44 7.45
C VAL A 38 12.43 -8.94 8.77
N LYS A 39 13.28 -9.38 9.71
CA LYS A 39 12.83 -9.97 10.97
C LYS A 39 12.05 -9.00 11.86
N GLU A 40 12.37 -7.71 11.72
CA GLU A 40 11.71 -6.60 12.40
C GLU A 40 10.24 -6.47 11.97
N ALA A 41 9.93 -6.79 10.71
CA ALA A 41 8.56 -6.76 10.17
C ALA A 41 7.86 -8.13 10.29
N ASN A 42 8.60 -9.21 10.07
CA ASN A 42 8.10 -10.58 10.13
C ASN A 42 9.01 -11.44 11.02
N ALA A 43 8.53 -11.77 12.22
CA ALA A 43 9.31 -12.49 13.22
C ALA A 43 9.75 -13.91 12.78
N PHE A 44 9.07 -14.49 11.79
CA PHE A 44 9.34 -15.82 11.24
C PHE A 44 10.27 -15.80 10.03
N SER A 45 10.65 -14.61 9.54
CA SER A 45 11.59 -14.48 8.44
C SER A 45 12.94 -15.08 8.80
N THR A 46 13.44 -15.93 7.91
CA THR A 46 14.76 -16.56 8.01
C THR A 46 15.74 -16.03 6.98
N ARG A 47 15.24 -15.53 5.85
CA ARG A 47 16.03 -15.02 4.73
C ARG A 47 15.30 -13.83 4.11
N PRO A 48 15.61 -12.60 4.53
CA PRO A 48 15.01 -11.41 3.96
C PRO A 48 15.36 -11.29 2.47
N ASP A 49 14.38 -10.92 1.66
CA ASP A 49 14.55 -10.61 0.25
C ASP A 49 15.14 -9.18 0.12
N PRO A 50 16.39 -9.03 -0.38
CA PRO A 50 17.01 -7.72 -0.54
C PRO A 50 16.31 -6.84 -1.58
N GLN A 51 15.38 -7.41 -2.35
CA GLN A 51 14.59 -6.76 -3.37
C GLN A 51 13.09 -6.72 -3.02
N LEU A 52 12.70 -6.97 -1.77
CA LEU A 52 11.27 -7.06 -1.41
C LEU A 52 10.49 -5.78 -1.75
N ASN A 53 11.16 -4.63 -1.63
CA ASN A 53 10.60 -3.32 -1.93
C ASN A 53 10.77 -2.90 -3.41
N PHE A 54 11.22 -3.78 -4.32
CA PHE A 54 11.34 -3.44 -5.75
C PHE A 54 10.00 -3.63 -6.47
N PRO A 55 9.77 -2.90 -7.58
CA PRO A 55 8.63 -3.18 -8.44
C PRO A 55 8.73 -4.54 -9.13
N LEU A 56 7.59 -5.02 -9.62
CA LEU A 56 7.45 -6.22 -10.43
C LEU A 56 7.87 -5.96 -11.87
N GLY A 57 8.81 -6.79 -12.33
CA GLY A 57 9.39 -6.74 -13.67
C GLY A 57 10.09 -5.41 -13.95
N CYS A 58 11.03 -5.39 -14.88
CA CYS A 58 11.45 -4.16 -15.54
C CYS A 58 11.51 -4.47 -17.03
N CYS A 59 11.29 -3.46 -17.89
CA CYS A 59 11.37 -3.65 -19.33
C CYS A 59 12.39 -2.71 -19.96
N ASP A 60 13.08 -3.17 -20.99
CA ASP A 60 13.91 -2.32 -21.85
C ASP A 60 13.02 -1.51 -22.80
N LYS A 61 13.61 -0.68 -23.65
CA LYS A 61 12.89 0.14 -24.65
C LYS A 61 12.06 -0.68 -25.65
N ASP A 62 12.35 -1.98 -25.81
CA ASP A 62 11.71 -2.87 -26.78
C ASP A 62 10.68 -3.79 -26.12
N GLY A 63 10.45 -3.66 -24.80
CA GLY A 63 9.51 -4.51 -24.06
C GLY A 63 10.10 -5.80 -23.50
N GLY A 64 11.39 -6.04 -23.73
CA GLY A 64 12.08 -7.19 -23.18
C GLY A 64 12.30 -7.04 -21.66
N PRO A 65 12.21 -8.11 -20.86
CA PRO A 65 12.47 -8.03 -19.43
C PRO A 65 13.95 -7.64 -19.18
N THR A 66 14.18 -6.51 -18.51
CA THR A 66 15.53 -6.15 -18.02
C THR A 66 15.84 -6.80 -16.68
N LEU A 67 14.80 -7.17 -15.94
CA LEU A 67 14.85 -8.05 -14.77
C LEU A 67 13.74 -9.08 -14.90
N LEU A 68 14.03 -10.30 -14.47
CA LEU A 68 13.02 -11.35 -14.38
C LEU A 68 11.93 -10.90 -13.41
N ASP A 69 10.67 -11.08 -13.80
CA ASP A 69 9.55 -10.91 -12.88
C ASP A 69 9.69 -11.97 -11.77
N PRO A 70 9.80 -11.57 -10.49
CA PRO A 70 9.86 -12.51 -9.38
C PRO A 70 8.54 -13.27 -9.17
N GLY A 71 7.46 -12.85 -9.84
CA GLY A 71 6.12 -13.43 -9.74
C GLY A 71 5.34 -12.91 -8.54
N LEU A 72 4.19 -13.55 -8.29
CA LEU A 72 3.29 -13.23 -7.19
C LEU A 72 4.01 -13.29 -5.83
N CYS A 73 3.68 -12.35 -4.95
CA CYS A 73 4.33 -12.23 -3.65
C CYS A 73 5.86 -12.16 -3.76
N ARG A 74 6.39 -11.65 -4.88
CA ARG A 74 7.80 -11.67 -5.25
C ARG A 74 8.47 -13.05 -5.18
N GLY A 75 7.71 -14.11 -5.45
CA GLY A 75 8.19 -15.49 -5.47
C GLY A 75 8.13 -16.21 -4.12
N HIS A 76 7.64 -15.56 -3.06
CA HIS A 76 7.63 -16.09 -1.69
C HIS A 76 6.38 -16.92 -1.34
N LEU A 77 5.62 -17.39 -2.33
CA LEU A 77 4.45 -18.25 -2.08
C LEU A 77 4.83 -19.58 -1.39
N ASP A 78 6.07 -20.06 -1.59
CA ASP A 78 6.59 -21.27 -0.94
C ASP A 78 6.71 -21.15 0.58
N LEU A 79 6.77 -19.92 1.11
CA LEU A 79 6.82 -19.65 2.54
C LEU A 79 5.47 -19.84 3.24
N PHE A 80 4.36 -19.96 2.49
CA PHE A 80 3.03 -20.17 3.07
C PHE A 80 2.97 -21.42 3.98
N ASP A 81 3.63 -22.50 3.60
CA ASP A 81 3.65 -23.75 4.39
C ASP A 81 4.77 -23.76 5.46
N ARG A 82 5.65 -22.74 5.48
CA ARG A 82 6.85 -22.72 6.35
C ARG A 82 6.81 -21.68 7.46
N GLU A 83 6.17 -20.55 7.22
CA GLU A 83 6.02 -19.48 8.21
C GLU A 83 4.67 -19.57 8.91
N ASP A 84 4.60 -19.10 10.16
CA ASP A 84 3.34 -18.99 10.87
C ASP A 84 2.58 -17.71 10.48
N PRO A 85 1.24 -17.66 10.65
CA PRO A 85 0.47 -16.46 10.39
C PRO A 85 0.89 -15.33 11.33
N GLN A 86 1.15 -14.15 10.77
CA GLN A 86 1.60 -12.97 11.51
C GLN A 86 0.53 -12.38 12.40
N VAL A 87 -0.72 -12.53 11.98
CA VAL A 87 -1.88 -11.97 12.67
C VAL A 87 -3.09 -12.87 12.47
N VAL A 88 -3.97 -12.82 13.46
CA VAL A 88 -5.29 -13.44 13.41
C VAL A 88 -6.33 -12.36 13.24
N TRP A 89 -7.11 -12.46 12.19
CA TRP A 89 -8.23 -11.61 11.91
C TRP A 89 -9.54 -12.38 11.93
N THR A 90 -10.65 -11.66 12.00
CA THR A 90 -12.00 -12.22 11.97
C THR A 90 -12.73 -11.66 10.75
N ALA A 91 -13.53 -12.48 10.07
CA ALA A 91 -14.40 -11.99 9.00
C ALA A 91 -15.31 -10.85 9.50
N GLY A 92 -15.39 -9.75 8.76
CA GLY A 92 -16.21 -8.58 9.10
C GLY A 92 -15.60 -7.60 10.12
N GLN A 93 -14.40 -7.87 10.64
CA GLN A 93 -13.77 -6.92 11.56
C GLN A 93 -13.11 -5.75 10.83
N GLU A 94 -12.97 -4.64 11.54
CA GLU A 94 -12.02 -3.57 11.20
C GLU A 94 -10.59 -4.08 11.40
N ALA A 95 -9.75 -3.91 10.39
CA ALA A 95 -8.34 -4.25 10.40
C ALA A 95 -7.52 -3.12 9.78
N TYR A 96 -6.20 -3.22 9.84
CA TYR A 96 -5.30 -2.28 9.19
C TYR A 96 -4.11 -3.00 8.59
N PHE A 97 -3.46 -2.35 7.63
CA PHE A 97 -2.13 -2.71 7.16
C PHE A 97 -1.21 -1.48 7.26
N GLN A 98 0.10 -1.74 7.32
CA GLN A 98 1.11 -0.70 7.33
C GLN A 98 2.10 -0.94 6.19
N LEU A 99 2.59 0.14 5.60
CA LEU A 99 3.69 0.12 4.63
C LEU A 99 4.96 0.69 5.27
N SER A 100 6.10 0.48 4.64
CA SER A 100 7.36 1.10 5.04
C SER A 100 8.26 1.41 3.86
N ASP A 101 9.00 2.51 3.98
CA ASP A 101 10.16 2.85 3.15
C ASP A 101 11.46 2.15 3.61
N TYR A 102 11.33 1.03 4.35
CA TYR A 102 12.46 0.26 4.83
C TYR A 102 13.43 -0.07 3.68
N LYS A 103 14.71 0.17 3.95
CA LYS A 103 15.80 -0.01 2.99
C LYS A 103 16.35 -1.43 3.04
N TYR A 104 15.88 -2.29 2.13
CA TYR A 104 16.35 -3.67 1.99
C TYR A 104 17.73 -3.78 1.34
N SER A 105 18.12 -2.79 0.51
CA SER A 105 19.43 -2.76 -0.14
C SER A 105 19.93 -1.33 -0.35
N SER A 106 21.23 -1.17 -0.62
CA SER A 106 21.83 0.14 -0.92
C SER A 106 21.24 0.82 -2.15
N ASN A 107 20.70 0.04 -3.08
CA ASN A 107 20.31 0.48 -4.43
C ASN A 107 18.81 0.81 -4.56
N ALA A 108 18.03 0.51 -3.52
CA ALA A 108 16.62 0.85 -3.43
C ALA A 108 16.39 1.69 -2.18
N GLN A 109 16.53 3.00 -2.33
CA GLN A 109 16.11 3.92 -1.29
C GLN A 109 14.59 3.86 -1.19
N GLY A 110 14.06 3.75 0.03
CA GLY A 110 12.63 3.81 0.21
C GLY A 110 12.09 5.23 0.07
N SER A 111 10.87 5.34 -0.46
CA SER A 111 10.12 6.60 -0.57
C SER A 111 8.73 6.31 -1.11
N THR A 112 7.80 7.24 -0.87
CA THR A 112 6.36 7.09 -1.13
C THR A 112 5.96 7.37 -2.58
N HIS A 113 6.88 7.83 -3.44
CA HIS A 113 6.60 8.23 -4.83
C HIS A 113 5.47 9.25 -5.00
N ASP A 114 5.23 10.08 -3.97
CA ASP A 114 4.08 10.98 -3.95
C ASP A 114 2.75 10.22 -4.19
N GLY A 115 2.66 9.00 -3.68
CA GLY A 115 1.47 8.16 -3.67
C GLY A 115 1.33 7.24 -4.87
N GLY A 116 0.17 7.29 -5.50
CA GLY A 116 -0.40 6.23 -6.32
C GLY A 116 -1.64 5.66 -5.65
N SER A 117 -2.05 4.49 -6.12
CA SER A 117 -3.19 3.76 -5.59
C SER A 117 -2.79 2.37 -5.12
N CYS A 118 -3.45 1.90 -4.07
CA CYS A 118 -3.24 0.54 -3.57
C CYS A 118 -4.52 -0.28 -3.64
N GLN A 119 -4.37 -1.59 -3.77
CA GLN A 119 -5.44 -2.54 -3.54
C GLN A 119 -4.95 -3.61 -2.58
N VAL A 120 -5.82 -4.03 -1.66
CA VAL A 120 -5.53 -5.13 -0.76
C VAL A 120 -6.60 -6.20 -0.90
N GLY A 121 -6.21 -7.44 -0.65
CA GLY A 121 -7.09 -8.58 -0.87
C GLY A 121 -6.62 -9.84 -0.16
N PHE A 122 -7.32 -10.94 -0.44
CA PHE A 122 -7.00 -12.23 0.13
C PHE A 122 -6.98 -13.34 -0.93
N SER A 123 -6.16 -14.36 -0.68
CA SER A 123 -6.21 -15.64 -1.37
C SER A 123 -6.30 -16.78 -0.36
N VAL A 124 -7.43 -17.50 -0.41
CA VAL A 124 -7.72 -18.67 0.44
C VAL A 124 -7.29 -19.99 -0.19
N ASP A 125 -6.73 -19.94 -1.40
CA ASP A 125 -6.32 -21.08 -2.22
C ASP A 125 -4.82 -21.01 -2.57
N ARG A 126 -4.01 -20.46 -1.65
CA ARG A 126 -2.54 -20.44 -1.72
C ARG A 126 -1.98 -19.66 -2.92
N GLY A 127 -2.64 -18.58 -3.30
CA GLY A 127 -2.21 -17.64 -4.33
C GLY A 127 -2.71 -17.95 -5.73
N LEU A 128 -3.60 -18.96 -5.89
CA LEU A 128 -4.20 -19.29 -7.18
C LEU A 128 -5.22 -18.25 -7.62
N THR A 129 -6.08 -17.80 -6.71
CA THR A 129 -7.05 -16.72 -6.96
C THR A 129 -7.02 -15.67 -5.85
N TRP A 130 -7.29 -14.42 -6.24
CA TRP A 130 -7.27 -13.27 -5.34
C TRP A 130 -8.59 -12.52 -5.41
N LYS A 131 -9.11 -12.11 -4.26
CA LYS A 131 -10.30 -11.26 -4.15
C LYS A 131 -9.99 -9.99 -3.40
N ALA A 132 -10.45 -8.87 -3.96
CA ALA A 132 -10.26 -7.55 -3.37
C ALA A 132 -11.03 -7.42 -2.04
N ALA A 133 -10.43 -6.73 -1.09
CA ALA A 133 -11.00 -6.39 0.22
C ALA A 133 -11.15 -4.88 0.42
N ALA A 134 -10.17 -4.10 -0.06
CA ALA A 134 -10.24 -2.64 -0.08
C ALA A 134 -9.45 -2.08 -1.26
N SER A 135 -9.89 -0.95 -1.78
CA SER A 135 -9.23 -0.22 -2.88
C SER A 135 -9.02 1.22 -2.45
N PHE A 136 -7.76 1.63 -2.40
CA PHE A 136 -7.33 2.97 -2.01
C PHE A 136 -7.02 3.76 -3.28
N PHE A 137 -7.98 4.58 -3.71
CA PHE A 137 -7.86 5.40 -4.91
C PHE A 137 -7.14 6.70 -4.58
N GLY A 138 -5.85 6.71 -4.88
CA GLY A 138 -4.94 7.81 -4.63
C GLY A 138 -4.44 7.88 -3.20
N ASN A 139 -3.33 8.60 -3.01
CA ASN A 139 -2.70 8.83 -1.71
C ASN A 139 -2.38 7.52 -0.95
N CYS A 140 -2.07 6.45 -1.67
CA CYS A 140 -1.54 5.22 -1.12
C CYS A 140 -0.30 4.78 -1.90
N PRO A 141 0.90 4.80 -1.28
CA PRO A 141 1.24 5.30 0.05
C PRO A 141 0.84 6.77 0.30
N ARG A 142 0.73 7.19 1.56
CA ARG A 142 0.38 8.58 1.90
C ARG A 142 1.50 9.54 1.46
N ARG A 143 1.10 10.66 0.88
CA ARG A 143 1.98 11.79 0.52
C ARG A 143 2.38 12.61 1.73
N GLY A 144 3.45 13.39 1.55
CA GLY A 144 3.78 14.51 2.44
C GLY A 144 4.25 14.18 3.86
N GLY A 145 4.43 12.89 4.20
CA GLY A 145 5.10 12.45 5.42
C GLY A 145 6.25 11.50 5.12
N ASP A 146 6.89 10.98 6.16
CA ASP A 146 7.92 9.96 6.00
C ASP A 146 7.29 8.62 5.59
N GLY A 147 8.10 7.70 5.08
CA GLY A 147 7.63 6.36 4.74
C GLY A 147 7.58 5.43 5.95
N SER A 148 7.51 5.95 7.17
CA SER A 148 7.47 5.14 8.39
C SER A 148 6.14 4.37 8.51
N PRO A 149 6.12 3.18 9.15
CA PRO A 149 4.88 2.44 9.42
C PRO A 149 3.83 3.26 10.17
N GLU A 150 4.26 4.13 11.08
CA GLU A 150 3.38 4.97 11.89
C GLU A 150 2.60 5.96 11.02
N PHE A 151 3.25 6.54 10.00
CA PHE A 151 2.58 7.44 9.05
C PHE A 151 1.83 6.67 7.96
N GLN A 152 2.33 5.50 7.56
CA GLN A 152 1.82 4.69 6.47
C GLN A 152 0.86 3.58 6.95
N THR A 153 -0.07 3.92 7.84
CA THR A 153 -1.13 3.02 8.33
C THR A 153 -2.46 3.26 7.60
N PHE A 154 -3.11 2.16 7.19
CA PHE A 154 -4.34 2.18 6.39
C PHE A 154 -5.37 1.19 6.95
N ASP A 155 -6.53 1.70 7.33
CA ASP A 155 -7.65 0.89 7.82
C ASP A 155 -8.48 0.31 6.68
N PHE A 156 -8.95 -0.93 6.85
CA PHE A 156 -9.82 -1.63 5.91
C PHE A 156 -10.74 -2.62 6.63
N GLY A 157 -11.66 -3.25 5.89
CA GLY A 157 -12.58 -4.25 6.43
C GLY A 157 -12.23 -5.62 5.93
N VAL A 158 -12.07 -6.58 6.84
CA VAL A 158 -11.91 -7.98 6.44
C VAL A 158 -13.24 -8.45 5.84
N PRO A 159 -13.28 -8.97 4.60
CA PRO A 159 -14.54 -9.31 3.95
C PRO A 159 -15.44 -10.22 4.79
N LEU A 160 -16.74 -9.94 4.77
CA LEU A 160 -17.75 -10.78 5.39
C LEU A 160 -17.76 -12.16 4.72
N GLY A 161 -17.75 -13.21 5.54
CA GLY A 161 -17.81 -14.59 5.04
C GLY A 161 -16.53 -15.07 4.36
N VAL A 162 -15.38 -14.39 4.52
CA VAL A 162 -14.10 -14.99 4.15
C VAL A 162 -13.90 -16.28 4.97
N PRO A 163 -13.55 -17.42 4.33
CA PRO A 163 -13.36 -18.69 5.02
C PRO A 163 -12.34 -18.62 6.18
N GLU A 164 -12.63 -19.34 7.26
CA GLU A 164 -11.67 -19.56 8.35
C GLU A 164 -10.46 -20.37 7.87
N GLY A 165 -9.29 -20.06 8.44
CA GLY A 165 -8.05 -20.77 8.13
C GLY A 165 -6.88 -19.84 7.81
N ASN A 166 -5.73 -20.44 7.51
CA ASN A 166 -4.57 -19.71 7.02
C ASN A 166 -4.85 -19.23 5.59
N THR A 167 -4.58 -17.95 5.35
CA THR A 167 -4.83 -17.29 4.06
C THR A 167 -3.68 -16.34 3.76
N LEU A 168 -3.52 -15.97 2.49
CA LEU A 168 -2.59 -14.91 2.09
C LEU A 168 -3.34 -13.59 2.08
N PHE A 169 -2.78 -12.58 2.72
CA PHE A 169 -3.12 -11.18 2.50
C PHE A 169 -2.17 -10.63 1.44
N VAL A 170 -2.69 -9.86 0.48
CA VAL A 170 -1.90 -9.20 -0.55
C VAL A 170 -2.06 -7.70 -0.45
N TRP A 171 -0.96 -6.98 -0.62
CA TRP A 171 -0.94 -5.56 -0.93
C TRP A 171 -0.35 -5.37 -2.32
N VAL A 172 -1.07 -4.64 -3.16
CA VAL A 172 -0.61 -4.16 -4.46
C VAL A 172 -0.58 -2.65 -4.44
N TRP A 173 0.47 -2.07 -5.00
CA TRP A 173 0.59 -0.63 -5.21
C TRP A 173 0.94 -0.33 -6.65
N LEU A 174 0.22 0.63 -7.22
CA LEU A 174 0.41 1.19 -8.54
C LEU A 174 0.87 2.62 -8.35
N ASN A 175 2.19 2.84 -8.47
CA ASN A 175 2.77 4.16 -8.29
C ASN A 175 2.55 5.04 -9.53
N ARG A 176 2.94 6.30 -9.43
CA ARG A 176 2.80 7.27 -10.52
C ARG A 176 3.84 7.12 -11.61
N GLU A 177 4.91 6.37 -11.36
CA GLU A 177 5.91 5.93 -12.32
C GLU A 177 5.45 4.67 -13.09
N HIS A 178 4.20 4.24 -12.89
CA HIS A 178 3.57 3.12 -13.57
C HIS A 178 4.27 1.79 -13.35
N GLU A 179 4.75 1.64 -12.13
CA GLU A 179 5.30 0.43 -11.61
C GLU A 179 4.27 -0.24 -10.69
N SER A 180 4.29 -1.56 -10.70
CA SER A 180 3.43 -2.38 -9.86
C SER A 180 4.29 -3.03 -8.77
N TYR A 181 3.85 -2.93 -7.53
CA TYR A 181 4.47 -3.59 -6.38
C TYR A 181 3.49 -4.62 -5.85
N VAL A 182 3.99 -5.77 -5.40
CA VAL A 182 3.18 -6.76 -4.71
C VAL A 182 3.96 -7.33 -3.55
N ASN A 183 3.38 -7.29 -2.35
CA ASN A 183 3.86 -8.09 -1.23
C ASN A 183 2.70 -8.87 -0.64
N CYS A 184 3.02 -10.01 -0.04
CA CYS A 184 2.03 -10.84 0.63
C CYS A 184 2.46 -11.15 2.05
N ALA A 185 1.49 -11.40 2.91
CA ALA A 185 1.70 -11.88 4.26
C ALA A 185 0.81 -13.08 4.53
N LYS A 186 1.31 -14.05 5.30
CA LYS A 186 0.46 -15.12 5.83
C LYS A 186 -0.31 -14.57 7.03
N VAL A 187 -1.63 -14.65 6.96
CA VAL A 187 -2.54 -14.31 8.06
C VAL A 187 -3.48 -15.48 8.34
N ARG A 188 -4.21 -15.43 9.44
CA ARG A 188 -5.23 -16.43 9.75
C ARG A 188 -6.58 -15.78 9.98
N ILE A 189 -7.60 -16.25 9.26
CA ILE A 189 -9.00 -15.94 9.59
C ILE A 189 -9.44 -16.90 10.68
N GLY A 190 -9.81 -16.36 11.84
CA GLY A 190 -10.38 -17.09 12.96
C GLY A 190 -11.91 -17.04 12.95
N SER A 191 -12.50 -17.84 13.83
CA SER A 191 -13.93 -17.83 14.05
C SER A 191 -14.39 -16.52 14.68
N GLY A 192 -15.48 -15.98 14.13
CA GLY A 192 -16.14 -14.81 14.69
C GLY A 192 -16.60 -15.07 16.11
N GLN A 193 -16.05 -14.32 17.07
CA GLN A 193 -16.77 -14.15 18.33
C GLN A 193 -18.04 -13.37 17.97
N ASN A 194 -19.18 -14.08 17.84
CA ASN A 194 -20.48 -13.47 17.99
C ASN A 194 -20.38 -12.58 19.22
N ASN A 195 -20.56 -11.26 19.06
CA ASN A 195 -20.57 -10.29 20.14
C ASN A 195 -21.57 -10.73 21.22
N LYS A 196 -21.15 -11.59 22.16
CA LYS A 196 -21.80 -11.74 23.44
C LYS A 196 -21.60 -10.39 24.09
N LYS A 197 -22.69 -9.61 24.18
CA LYS A 197 -22.80 -8.35 24.92
C LYS A 197 -21.68 -8.23 25.95
N SER A 198 -20.64 -7.47 25.61
CA SER A 198 -19.68 -7.03 26.61
C SER A 198 -20.45 -6.10 27.54
N THR A 199 -21.01 -6.66 28.60
CA THR A 199 -21.32 -5.88 29.80
C THR A 199 -19.99 -5.40 30.33
N LEU A 200 -19.53 -4.26 29.83
CA LEU A 200 -18.45 -3.50 30.42
C LEU A 200 -18.86 -3.21 31.87
N ARG A 201 -18.31 -3.96 32.81
CA ARG A 201 -18.20 -3.53 34.20
C ARG A 201 -17.24 -2.34 34.21
N PRO A 202 -17.60 -1.18 34.77
CA PRO A 202 -16.65 -0.09 34.91
C PRO A 202 -15.49 -0.55 35.80
N LEU A 203 -14.27 -0.51 35.26
CA LEU A 203 -13.05 -0.67 36.05
C LEU A 203 -12.94 0.54 36.97
N LYS A 204 -13.06 0.27 38.28
CA LYS A 204 -12.94 1.24 39.36
C LYS A 204 -11.50 1.74 39.41
N ALA A 205 -11.30 3.05 39.21
CA ALA A 205 -10.00 3.70 39.32
C ALA A 205 -9.43 3.51 40.73
N SER A 206 -8.23 2.92 40.83
CA SER A 206 -7.48 2.78 42.07
C SER A 206 -6.75 4.09 42.35
N GLN A 207 -7.20 4.83 43.36
CA GLN A 207 -6.55 6.04 43.85
C GLN A 207 -5.44 5.64 44.82
N THR A 208 -4.19 5.94 44.48
CA THR A 208 -3.12 6.14 45.47
C THR A 208 -3.03 7.63 45.79
N PRO A 209 -2.91 8.04 47.07
CA PRO A 209 -2.84 9.45 47.43
C PRO A 209 -1.40 9.95 47.24
N VAL A 210 -1.23 10.97 46.41
CA VAL A 210 -0.01 11.79 46.38
C VAL A 210 -0.31 13.11 47.10
N THR A 211 0.51 13.37 48.12
CA THR A 211 0.43 14.47 49.08
C THR A 211 0.53 15.84 48.39
N LEU A 212 -0.40 16.75 48.71
CA LEU A 212 -0.36 18.15 48.30
C LEU A 212 0.73 18.92 49.06
N HIS A 213 1.60 19.61 48.33
CA HIS A 213 2.29 20.79 48.83
C HIS A 213 1.85 22.01 48.02
N SER A 214 1.25 22.96 48.72
CA SER A 214 0.78 24.25 48.23
C SER A 214 1.95 25.21 48.01
N SER A 215 1.95 25.91 46.87
CA SER A 215 2.56 27.22 46.73
C SER A 215 1.76 28.01 45.68
N GLU A 216 1.49 29.26 46.02
CA GLU A 216 0.45 30.12 45.51
C GLU A 216 1.02 31.18 44.53
N VAL A 217 0.12 31.90 43.84
CA VAL A 217 0.29 33.23 43.19
C VAL A 217 0.70 33.25 41.69
N SER A 218 -0.25 33.56 40.79
CA SER A 218 -0.54 34.93 40.30
C SER A 218 -1.40 34.93 39.02
N GLN A 219 -2.30 35.91 38.91
CA GLN A 219 -3.36 36.03 37.91
C GLN A 219 -2.95 36.88 36.70
N THR A 220 -3.43 36.56 35.48
CA THR A 220 -3.96 37.57 34.52
C THR A 220 -4.85 36.92 33.45
N PRO A 221 -5.96 37.54 32.98
CA PRO A 221 -7.02 36.87 32.21
C PRO A 221 -7.01 37.22 30.72
N LEU A 222 -7.25 36.23 29.85
CA LEU A 222 -7.65 36.44 28.45
C LEU A 222 -8.85 35.54 28.08
N GLN A 223 -9.77 36.16 27.35
CA GLN A 223 -11.17 35.78 27.09
C GLN A 223 -11.38 34.57 26.14
N PRO A 224 -12.61 34.00 26.09
CA PRO A 224 -12.86 32.71 25.45
C PRO A 224 -12.95 32.82 23.92
N ARG A 225 -12.24 31.95 23.20
CA ARG A 225 -12.53 31.68 21.78
C ARG A 225 -13.53 30.54 21.65
N LYS A 226 -14.48 30.81 20.77
CA LYS A 226 -15.66 30.02 20.40
C LYS A 226 -15.31 28.58 20.04
N ASN A 227 -16.20 27.67 20.47
CA ASN A 227 -16.31 26.29 20.03
C ASN A 227 -16.21 26.18 18.50
N VAL A 228 -15.28 25.35 18.02
CA VAL A 228 -15.37 24.70 16.72
C VAL A 228 -15.58 23.23 17.02
N GLY A 229 -16.72 22.70 16.59
CA GLY A 229 -17.18 21.35 16.90
C GLY A 229 -16.17 20.29 16.48
N THR A 230 -15.92 19.34 17.37
CA THR A 230 -15.27 18.07 17.07
C THR A 230 -16.19 17.29 16.14
N ASN A 231 -15.77 17.11 14.89
CA ASN A 231 -16.54 16.38 13.90
C ASN A 231 -16.49 14.89 14.24
N GLU A 232 -17.59 14.39 14.79
CA GLU A 232 -17.89 12.99 15.13
C GLU A 232 -18.09 12.10 13.88
N GLN A 233 -17.37 12.41 12.78
CA GLN A 233 -17.54 11.78 11.46
C GLN A 233 -16.48 10.73 11.13
N SER A 234 -15.49 10.46 12.00
CA SER A 234 -14.43 9.48 11.72
C SER A 234 -14.56 8.14 12.47
N LEU A 235 -15.67 7.87 13.18
CA LEU A 235 -15.72 6.74 14.12
C LEU A 235 -16.93 5.80 14.03
N GLN A 236 -17.67 5.82 12.92
CA GLN A 236 -18.70 4.82 12.64
C GLN A 236 -18.68 4.44 11.16
N ARG A 237 -17.67 3.65 10.76
CA ARG A 237 -17.74 2.91 9.49
C ARG A 237 -18.87 1.89 9.61
N SER A 238 -19.83 1.96 8.72
CA SER A 238 -20.96 1.04 8.72
C SER A 238 -20.47 -0.33 8.22
N LEU A 239 -20.94 -1.42 8.83
CA LEU A 239 -20.73 -2.78 8.32
C LEU A 239 -21.25 -2.97 6.87
N SER A 240 -22.00 -2.00 6.32
CA SER A 240 -22.39 -1.95 4.91
C SER A 240 -21.21 -1.74 3.95
N ASP A 241 -20.11 -1.16 4.43
CA ASP A 241 -18.98 -0.79 3.57
C ASP A 241 -17.95 -1.92 3.45
N VAL A 242 -18.10 -2.96 4.28
CA VAL A 242 -17.30 -4.19 4.25
C VAL A 242 -17.86 -5.13 3.19
N CYS A 243 -17.02 -5.54 2.24
CA CYS A 243 -17.46 -6.41 1.15
C CYS A 243 -17.81 -7.81 1.64
N ARG A 244 -18.71 -8.45 0.90
CA ARG A 244 -18.97 -9.88 1.06
C ARG A 244 -18.01 -10.69 0.19
N TRP A 245 -17.48 -11.77 0.73
CA TRP A 245 -16.52 -12.64 0.05
C TRP A 245 -17.08 -13.33 -1.20
N ASP A 246 -18.35 -13.70 -1.17
CA ASP A 246 -19.05 -14.36 -2.28
C ASP A 246 -19.12 -13.47 -3.53
N SER A 247 -19.29 -12.16 -3.35
CA SER A 247 -19.37 -11.17 -4.42
C SER A 247 -18.14 -10.28 -4.58
N ALA A 248 -17.09 -10.47 -3.78
CA ALA A 248 -15.89 -9.66 -3.84
C ALA A 248 -15.22 -9.79 -5.23
N PRO A 249 -14.84 -8.67 -5.89
CA PRO A 249 -14.22 -8.70 -7.21
C PRO A 249 -12.93 -9.53 -7.23
N ILE A 250 -12.69 -10.20 -8.35
CA ILE A 250 -11.39 -10.81 -8.62
C ILE A 250 -10.34 -9.71 -8.77
N MET A 251 -9.23 -9.88 -8.10
CA MET A 251 -8.09 -8.98 -8.10
C MET A 251 -7.02 -9.51 -9.03
N GLU A 252 -6.65 -8.73 -10.05
CA GLU A 252 -5.39 -8.94 -10.76
C GLU A 252 -4.25 -8.39 -9.88
N THR A 253 -3.06 -8.94 -9.96
CA THR A 253 -1.93 -8.56 -9.08
C THR A 253 -0.71 -8.10 -9.85
N SER A 254 -0.76 -8.19 -11.17
CA SER A 254 0.29 -7.83 -12.12
C SER A 254 -0.28 -6.89 -13.18
N TYR A 255 -0.48 -5.61 -12.82
CA TYR A 255 -1.15 -4.62 -13.68
C TYR A 255 -0.22 -3.90 -14.67
N PHE A 256 1.08 -3.89 -14.42
CA PHE A 256 2.08 -3.17 -15.26
C PHE A 256 3.28 -4.05 -15.62
N THR A 257 3.14 -5.37 -15.52
CA THR A 257 4.16 -6.31 -15.95
C THR A 257 4.06 -6.55 -17.47
N VAL A 258 5.09 -7.16 -18.06
CA VAL A 258 5.11 -7.46 -19.51
C VAL A 258 4.02 -8.45 -19.93
N ASP A 259 3.56 -9.26 -19.00
CA ASP A 259 2.50 -10.26 -19.12
C ASP A 259 1.18 -9.83 -18.44
N ALA A 260 1.07 -8.55 -18.09
CA ALA A 260 -0.11 -8.01 -17.44
C ALA A 260 -1.35 -8.17 -18.34
N LYS A 261 -2.40 -8.78 -17.78
CA LYS A 261 -3.72 -8.86 -18.44
C LYS A 261 -4.39 -7.49 -18.50
N CYS A 262 -4.14 -6.66 -17.49
CA CYS A 262 -4.59 -5.29 -17.44
C CYS A 262 -3.48 -4.40 -18.00
N MET A 263 -3.82 -3.50 -18.92
CA MET A 263 -2.87 -2.55 -19.54
C MET A 263 -1.53 -3.16 -20.01
N PRO A 264 -1.56 -4.13 -20.95
CA PRO A 264 -0.36 -4.74 -21.50
C PRO A 264 0.58 -3.69 -22.11
N GLY A 265 1.86 -3.76 -21.78
CA GLY A 265 2.88 -2.82 -22.27
C GLY A 265 2.86 -1.45 -21.58
N ALA A 266 2.05 -1.24 -20.53
CA ALA A 266 1.95 0.06 -19.86
C ALA A 266 3.28 0.59 -19.31
N LYS A 267 4.17 -0.31 -18.85
CA LYS A 267 5.52 0.05 -18.38
C LYS A 267 6.43 0.61 -19.50
N LEU A 268 6.14 0.30 -20.77
CA LEU A 268 6.85 0.82 -21.93
C LEU A 268 6.29 2.14 -22.43
N SER A 269 4.96 2.23 -22.48
CA SER A 269 4.27 3.33 -23.11
C SER A 269 4.10 4.53 -22.20
N ASN A 270 4.23 4.35 -20.88
CA ASN A 270 3.97 5.40 -19.92
C ASN A 270 5.03 5.40 -18.81
N LEU A 271 6.07 6.22 -18.96
CA LEU A 271 7.17 6.28 -18.00
C LEU A 271 6.78 6.97 -16.67
N ARG A 272 5.73 7.81 -16.68
CA ARG A 272 5.18 8.47 -15.49
C ARG A 272 3.81 9.09 -15.78
N SER A 273 3.03 9.36 -14.73
CA SER A 273 1.87 10.23 -14.72
C SER A 273 2.05 11.38 -13.73
N ASP A 274 2.10 12.59 -14.27
CA ASP A 274 2.16 13.81 -13.46
C ASP A 274 0.77 14.34 -13.06
N ASP A 275 -0.30 13.92 -13.74
CA ASP A 275 -1.63 14.56 -13.63
C ASP A 275 -2.75 13.65 -13.10
N PHE A 276 -2.52 12.34 -12.99
CA PHE A 276 -3.56 11.38 -12.59
C PHE A 276 -3.00 10.17 -11.83
N GLU A 277 -3.90 9.45 -11.17
CA GLU A 277 -3.63 8.16 -10.53
C GLU A 277 -4.61 7.11 -11.02
N TYR A 278 -4.25 5.84 -10.87
CA TYR A 278 -5.10 4.76 -11.36
C TYR A 278 -6.12 4.28 -10.33
N GLY A 279 -7.25 3.79 -10.79
CA GLY A 279 -8.25 3.10 -9.98
C GLY A 279 -8.73 1.82 -10.66
N TRP A 280 -9.66 1.11 -10.05
CA TRP A 280 -10.22 -0.14 -10.56
C TRP A 280 -11.70 0.05 -10.91
N ASP A 281 -12.12 -0.50 -12.04
CA ASP A 281 -13.51 -0.49 -12.52
C ASP A 281 -14.42 -1.31 -11.61
N VAL A 282 -13.90 -2.43 -11.13
CA VAL A 282 -14.48 -3.26 -10.08
C VAL A 282 -13.62 -3.15 -8.83
N SER A 283 -14.21 -2.55 -7.79
CA SER A 283 -13.52 -2.32 -6.52
C SER A 283 -14.43 -2.66 -5.36
N CYS A 284 -13.79 -2.83 -4.22
CA CYS A 284 -14.40 -3.28 -2.97
C CYS A 284 -13.79 -2.42 -1.86
N GLY A 285 -14.59 -2.03 -0.85
CA GLY A 285 -14.12 -1.23 0.29
C GLY A 285 -13.39 0.03 -0.16
N VAL A 286 -13.99 0.81 -1.07
CA VAL A 286 -13.33 1.94 -1.73
C VAL A 286 -13.04 3.04 -0.70
N MET A 287 -11.77 3.42 -0.62
CA MET A 287 -11.25 4.50 0.20
C MET A 287 -10.66 5.54 -0.74
N HIS A 288 -11.24 6.73 -0.77
CA HIS A 288 -10.69 7.82 -1.57
C HIS A 288 -9.52 8.47 -0.83
N GLY A 289 -8.46 8.77 -1.58
CA GLY A 289 -7.33 9.54 -1.12
C GLY A 289 -7.68 11.01 -0.87
N ASP A 290 -6.66 11.87 -0.91
CA ASP A 290 -6.80 13.31 -0.72
C ASP A 290 -7.38 14.07 -1.94
N ASN A 291 -7.72 13.36 -3.03
CA ASN A 291 -8.16 13.90 -4.31
C ASN A 291 -7.19 14.91 -4.95
N ALA A 292 -5.89 14.81 -4.66
CA ALA A 292 -4.88 15.67 -5.28
C ALA A 292 -4.76 15.46 -6.80
N TYR A 293 -5.05 14.25 -7.27
CA TYR A 293 -5.00 13.89 -8.69
C TYR A 293 -6.31 13.24 -9.13
N ALA A 294 -6.63 13.37 -10.42
CA ALA A 294 -7.79 12.70 -10.99
C ALA A 294 -7.58 11.17 -11.03
N ILE A 295 -8.64 10.40 -10.77
CA ILE A 295 -8.59 8.93 -10.87
C ILE A 295 -8.94 8.50 -12.30
N ARG A 296 -8.05 7.72 -12.93
CA ARG A 296 -8.29 7.03 -14.19
C ARG A 296 -8.47 5.54 -13.94
N THR A 297 -9.55 5.00 -14.45
CA THR A 297 -9.84 3.58 -14.30
C THR A 297 -8.90 2.73 -15.15
N ILE A 298 -8.32 1.70 -14.54
CA ILE A 298 -7.61 0.63 -15.22
C ILE A 298 -8.63 -0.24 -15.94
N GLU A 299 -8.42 -0.44 -17.23
CA GLU A 299 -9.20 -1.38 -18.01
C GLU A 299 -8.44 -2.71 -18.11
N CYS A 300 -9.12 -3.79 -17.76
CA CYS A 300 -8.62 -5.15 -17.91
C CYS A 300 -9.43 -5.83 -19.00
N ASP A 301 -8.76 -6.30 -20.06
CA ASP A 301 -9.44 -6.83 -21.22
C ASP A 301 -10.22 -8.12 -20.86
N ALA A 302 -11.54 -8.10 -21.03
CA ALA A 302 -12.41 -9.21 -20.64
C ALA A 302 -12.21 -10.46 -21.53
N ALA A 303 -11.60 -10.30 -22.71
CA ALA A 303 -11.38 -11.38 -23.67
C ALA A 303 -10.51 -12.54 -23.13
N TYR A 304 -9.67 -12.30 -22.11
CA TYR A 304 -8.84 -13.33 -21.48
C TYR A 304 -9.48 -14.04 -20.26
N ARG A 305 -10.63 -13.57 -19.75
CA ARG A 305 -11.29 -14.18 -18.58
C ARG A 305 -12.01 -15.50 -18.91
N ALA A 306 -12.27 -15.78 -20.18
CA ALA A 306 -12.97 -16.99 -20.62
C ALA A 306 -12.03 -18.21 -20.80
N ASP A 307 -10.77 -17.98 -21.19
CA ASP A 307 -9.86 -19.09 -21.53
C ASP A 307 -9.24 -19.79 -20.32
N SER A 308 -9.20 -19.14 -19.15
CA SER A 308 -8.72 -19.76 -17.90
C SER A 308 -9.73 -20.71 -17.23
N VAL A 309 -10.96 -20.81 -17.74
CA VAL A 309 -11.97 -21.77 -17.24
C VAL A 309 -11.96 -23.07 -18.06
N MET A 310 -11.19 -23.15 -19.15
CA MET A 310 -11.20 -24.30 -20.07
C MET A 310 -9.89 -25.11 -20.09
N GLN A 311 -9.00 -24.91 -19.10
CA GLN A 311 -7.82 -25.76 -18.90
C GLN A 311 -7.62 -26.15 -17.44
N VAL A 312 -8.54 -26.95 -16.88
CA VAL A 312 -8.27 -28.09 -15.98
C VAL A 312 -9.38 -29.12 -16.19
#